data_AF-A0A382QLT1-F1
#
_entry.id   AF-A0A382QLT1-F1
#
_cell.length_a   1.000
_cell.length_b   1.000
_cell.length_c   1.000
_cell.angle_alpha   90.00
_cell.angle_beta   90.00
_cell.angle_gamma   90.00
#
_symmetry.space_group_name_H-M   'P 1'
#
loop_
_entity.id
_entity.type
_entity.pdbx_description
1 polymer ?
#
loop_
_entity_poly.entity_id
_entity_poly.type
_entity_poly.pdbx_seq_one_letter_code
_entity_poly.pdbx_strand_id
1 'polypeptide(L)'
;MAAVGSPNTIEAVELYWKEIKDTQPLSRSQEFELFTRSKAGDEAARQQIITANLRFVVSVARDYKDYGLSLVELISEGNVGLLEAVKRFDETRGFKFINYA
;
A
#
# COMPACT_ATOMS: atom_id res chain seq x y z
N MET A 1 -11.73 -36.81 -6.50
CA MET A 1 -11.08 -35.53 -6.85
C MET A 1 -12.00 -34.40 -6.40
N ALA A 2 -11.83 -33.93 -5.16
CA ALA A 2 -12.47 -32.72 -4.67
C ALA A 2 -11.35 -31.69 -4.48
N ALA A 3 -11.58 -30.47 -4.99
CA ALA A 3 -10.59 -29.40 -5.04
C ALA A 3 -10.05 -29.10 -3.64
N VAL A 4 -8.73 -29.20 -3.50
CA VAL A 4 -7.97 -28.66 -2.38
C VAL A 4 -8.18 -27.14 -2.41
N GLY A 5 -9.08 -26.64 -1.56
CA GLY A 5 -9.09 -25.21 -1.22
C GLY A 5 -7.73 -24.92 -0.56
N SER A 6 -6.94 -24.05 -1.19
CA SER A 6 -5.54 -23.81 -0.80
C SER A 6 -5.42 -23.45 0.68
N PRO A 7 -4.65 -24.20 1.48
CA PRO A 7 -4.35 -23.84 2.87
C PRO A 7 -3.35 -22.67 2.89
N ASN A 8 -3.83 -21.42 2.90
CA ASN A 8 -3.09 -20.22 3.39
C ASN A 8 -3.80 -18.87 3.20
N THR A 9 -4.88 -18.75 2.40
CA THR A 9 -5.39 -17.41 2.01
C THR A 9 -5.98 -16.62 3.18
N ILE A 10 -6.69 -17.29 4.09
CA ILE A 10 -7.26 -16.63 5.28
C ILE A 10 -6.15 -16.14 6.20
N GLU A 11 -5.11 -16.96 6.43
CA GLU A 11 -3.95 -16.60 7.24
C GLU A 11 -3.19 -15.41 6.65
N ALA A 12 -3.01 -15.37 5.33
CA ALA A 12 -2.37 -14.25 4.64
C ALA A 12 -3.16 -12.94 4.79
N VAL A 13 -4.49 -13.00 4.73
CA VAL A 13 -5.36 -11.83 4.94
C VAL A 13 -5.30 -11.37 6.40
N GLU A 14 -5.29 -12.28 7.38
CA GLU A 14 -5.15 -11.93 8.79
C GLU A 14 -3.80 -11.30 9.13
N LEU A 15 -2.71 -11.84 8.56
CA LEU A 15 -1.38 -11.27 8.68
C LEU A 15 -1.32 -9.85 8.10
N TYR A 16 -1.89 -9.65 6.90
CA TYR A 16 -2.00 -8.34 6.28
C TYR A 16 -2.76 -7.35 7.19
N TRP A 17 -3.91 -7.75 7.75
CA TRP A 17 -4.66 -6.90 8.68
C TRP A 17 -3.84 -6.52 9.91
N LYS A 18 -3.10 -7.47 10.47
CA LYS A 18 -2.24 -7.25 11.64
C LYS A 18 -1.11 -6.27 11.32
N GLU A 19 -0.48 -6.39 10.17
CA GLU A 19 0.60 -5.51 9.73
C GLU A 19 0.13 -4.07 9.53
N ILE A 20 -1.06 -3.88 8.94
CA ILE A 20 -1.53 -2.54 8.62
C ILE A 20 -2.24 -1.85 9.77
N LYS A 21 -2.74 -2.56 10.79
CA LYS A 21 -3.65 -1.95 11.80
C LYS A 21 -3.04 -0.75 12.53
N ASP A 22 -1.73 -0.82 12.81
CA ASP A 22 -1.01 0.15 13.63
C ASP A 22 -0.18 1.14 12.79
N THR A 23 -0.25 1.07 11.45
CA THR A 23 0.53 1.99 10.61
C THR A 23 -0.02 3.40 10.72
N GLN A 24 0.91 4.35 10.79
CA GLN A 24 0.60 5.77 10.87
C GLN A 24 0.99 6.49 9.58
N PRO A 25 0.22 7.51 9.16
CA PRO A 25 0.59 8.34 8.03
C PRO A 25 1.92 9.04 8.27
N LEU A 26 2.75 9.12 7.23
CA LEU A 26 4.00 9.87 7.27
C LEU A 26 3.72 11.38 7.29
N SER A 27 4.51 12.11 8.04
CA SER A 27 4.57 13.57 7.93
C SER A 27 5.23 13.98 6.62
N ARG A 28 5.05 15.23 6.17
CA ARG A 28 5.69 15.73 4.94
C ARG A 28 7.21 15.64 4.98
N SER A 29 7.82 15.90 6.14
CA SER A 29 9.27 15.81 6.28
C SER A 29 9.76 14.36 6.21
N GLN A 30 9.00 13.43 6.80
CA GLN A 30 9.27 11.99 6.71
C GLN A 30 9.12 11.48 5.28
N GLU A 31 8.06 11.88 4.56
CA GLU A 31 7.88 11.56 3.14
C GLU A 31 9.10 12.03 2.33
N PHE A 32 9.48 13.31 2.48
CA PHE A 32 10.62 13.87 1.75
C PHE A 32 11.92 13.09 2.01
N GLU A 33 12.24 12.81 3.28
CA GLU A 33 13.43 12.06 3.65
C GLU A 33 13.42 10.64 3.06
N LEU A 34 12.31 9.91 3.23
CA LEU A 34 12.19 8.53 2.78
C LEU A 34 12.23 8.42 1.25
N PHE A 35 11.57 9.32 0.51
CA PHE A 35 11.62 9.33 -0.95
C PHE A 35 13.02 9.68 -1.46
N THR A 36 13.70 10.63 -0.83
CA THR A 36 15.10 10.97 -1.15
C THR A 36 16.00 9.74 -1.00
N ARG A 37 15.89 9.03 0.14
CA ARG A 37 16.67 7.81 0.41
C ARG A 37 16.29 6.66 -0.52
N SER A 38 15.01 6.47 -0.78
CA SER A 38 14.51 5.44 -1.69
C SER A 38 15.05 5.64 -3.10
N LYS A 39 15.09 6.87 -3.61
CA LYS A 39 15.70 7.21 -4.91
C LYS A 39 17.21 6.98 -4.95
N ALA A 40 17.88 7.04 -3.80
CA ALA A 40 19.30 6.68 -3.66
C ALA A 40 19.53 5.16 -3.54
N GLY A 41 18.48 4.32 -3.62
CA GLY A 41 18.57 2.86 -3.58
C GLY A 41 18.30 2.23 -2.20
N ASP A 42 17.83 3.01 -1.23
CA ASP A 42 17.46 2.48 0.09
C ASP A 42 16.11 1.75 0.03
N GLU A 43 16.18 0.42 -0.10
CA GLU A 43 14.99 -0.43 -0.17
C GLU A 43 14.20 -0.45 1.15
N ALA A 44 14.87 -0.23 2.29
CA ALA A 44 14.17 -0.13 3.57
C ALA A 44 13.32 1.15 3.64
N ALA A 45 13.84 2.27 3.11
CA ALA A 45 13.06 3.50 2.98
C ALA A 45 11.87 3.31 2.03
N ARG A 46 12.07 2.63 0.91
CA ARG A 46 10.99 2.27 -0.03
C ARG A 46 9.91 1.43 0.66
N GLN A 47 10.31 0.41 1.40
CA GLN A 47 9.38 -0.46 2.13
C GLN A 47 8.60 0.32 3.19
N GLN A 48 9.23 1.25 3.90
CA GLN A 48 8.53 2.10 4.88
C GLN A 48 7.47 2.98 4.23
N ILE A 49 7.76 3.57 3.06
CA ILE A 49 6.77 4.33 2.29
C ILE A 49 5.58 3.44 1.93
N ILE A 50 5.83 2.25 1.39
CA ILE A 50 4.75 1.33 0.99
C ILE A 50 3.90 0.95 2.20
N THR A 51 4.52 0.45 3.27
CA THR A 51 3.82 -0.04 4.46
C THR A 51 3.00 1.06 5.15
N ALA A 52 3.51 2.30 5.21
CA ALA A 52 2.78 3.43 5.79
C ALA A 52 1.49 3.78 5.04
N ASN A 53 1.37 3.40 3.77
CA ASN A 53 0.24 3.72 2.91
C ASN A 53 -0.72 2.55 2.66
N LEU A 54 -0.45 1.34 3.16
CA LEU A 54 -1.33 0.17 2.95
C LEU A 54 -2.74 0.36 3.53
N ARG A 55 -2.88 1.05 4.67
CA ARG A 55 -4.21 1.38 5.23
C ARG A 55 -5.03 2.27 4.30
N PHE A 56 -4.37 3.18 3.58
CA PHE A 56 -5.05 4.03 2.62
C PHE A 56 -5.60 3.21 1.47
N VAL A 57 -4.81 2.27 0.92
CA VAL A 57 -5.27 1.35 -0.13
C VAL A 57 -6.54 0.63 0.30
N VAL A 58 -6.56 0.09 1.52
CA VAL A 58 -7.77 -0.55 2.05
C VAL A 58 -8.94 0.43 2.15
N SER A 59 -8.71 1.65 2.66
CA SER A 59 -9.79 2.62 2.78
C SER A 59 -10.42 2.96 1.43
N VAL A 60 -9.60 3.15 0.40
CA VAL A 60 -10.07 3.41 -0.96
C VAL A 60 -10.79 2.17 -1.51
N ALA A 61 -10.21 0.97 -1.39
CA ALA A 61 -10.81 -0.27 -1.87
C ALA A 61 -12.21 -0.54 -1.28
N ARG A 62 -12.45 -0.15 -0.03
CA ARG A 62 -13.77 -0.29 0.61
C ARG A 62 -14.86 0.54 -0.06
N ASP A 63 -14.51 1.68 -0.66
CA ASP A 63 -15.45 2.55 -1.37
C ASP A 63 -15.87 1.97 -2.73
N TYR A 64 -15.11 0.98 -3.26
CA TYR A 64 -15.37 0.32 -4.54
C TYR A 64 -15.97 -1.10 -4.42
N LYS A 65 -16.29 -1.56 -3.21
CA LYS A 65 -16.76 -2.94 -2.97
C LYS A 65 -18.06 -3.31 -3.72
N ASP A 66 -18.87 -2.33 -4.08
CA ASP A 66 -20.19 -2.53 -4.69
C ASP A 66 -20.13 -2.57 -6.24
N TYR A 67 -18.93 -2.50 -6.82
CA TYR A 67 -18.70 -2.47 -8.28
C TYR A 67 -18.37 -3.84 -8.90
N GLY A 68 -18.69 -4.94 -8.20
CA GLY A 68 -18.63 -6.29 -8.74
C GLY A 68 -17.29 -7.03 -8.59
N LEU A 69 -16.29 -6.41 -7.93
CA LEU A 69 -15.05 -7.07 -7.52
C LEU A 69 -15.07 -7.37 -6.02
N SER A 70 -14.40 -8.44 -5.60
CA SER A 70 -14.21 -8.70 -4.17
C SER A 70 -13.25 -7.68 -3.55
N LEU A 71 -13.38 -7.46 -2.24
CA LEU A 71 -12.49 -6.54 -1.52
C LEU A 71 -11.01 -6.93 -1.64
N VAL A 72 -10.71 -8.24 -1.70
CA VAL A 72 -9.34 -8.75 -1.84
C VAL A 72 -8.76 -8.42 -3.21
N GLU A 73 -9.55 -8.52 -4.28
CA GLU A 73 -9.13 -8.13 -5.62
C GLU A 73 -8.87 -6.62 -5.69
N LEU A 74 -9.77 -5.79 -5.15
CA LEU A 74 -9.61 -4.34 -5.09
C LEU A 74 -8.37 -3.90 -4.32
N ILE A 75 -8.09 -4.53 -3.17
CA ILE A 75 -6.87 -4.28 -2.40
C ILE A 75 -5.63 -4.68 -3.20
N SER A 76 -5.68 -5.80 -3.91
CA SER A 76 -4.54 -6.30 -4.68
C SER A 76 -4.19 -5.34 -5.82
N GLU A 77 -5.18 -4.90 -6.59
CA GLU A 77 -5.01 -3.87 -7.64
C GLU A 77 -4.55 -2.53 -7.06
N GLY A 78 -5.14 -2.10 -5.94
CA GLY A 78 -4.74 -0.88 -5.26
C GLY A 78 -3.28 -0.91 -4.77
N ASN A 79 -2.80 -2.07 -4.29
CA ASN A 79 -1.40 -2.25 -3.90
C ASN A 79 -0.46 -2.16 -5.12
N VAL A 80 -0.86 -2.70 -6.27
CA VAL A 80 -0.09 -2.56 -7.53
C VAL A 80 -0.01 -1.08 -7.94
N GLY A 81 -1.14 -0.37 -7.88
CA GLY A 81 -1.20 1.07 -8.12
C GLY A 81 -0.30 1.86 -7.18
N LEU A 82 -0.32 1.54 -5.88
CA LEU A 82 0.56 2.15 -4.87
C LEU A 82 2.04 1.95 -5.22
N LEU A 83 2.45 0.74 -5.57
CA LEU A 83 3.84 0.45 -5.94
C LEU A 83 4.29 1.27 -7.15
N GLU A 84 3.40 1.47 -8.13
CA GLU A 84 3.69 2.29 -9.30
C GLU A 84 3.74 3.79 -8.96
N ALA A 85 2.85 4.26 -8.09
CA ALA A 85 2.88 5.63 -7.59
C ALA A 85 4.18 5.93 -6.85
N VAL A 86 4.65 5.02 -6.00
CA VAL A 86 5.94 5.17 -5.27
C VAL A 86 7.11 5.34 -6.24
N LYS A 87 7.14 4.62 -7.38
CA LYS A 87 8.21 4.75 -8.37
C LYS A 87 8.22 6.09 -9.08
N ARG A 88 7.04 6.70 -9.28
CA ARG A 88 6.86 7.90 -10.11
C ARG A 88 6.77 9.19 -9.31
N PHE A 89 6.59 9.10 -7.99
CA PHE A 89 6.44 10.26 -7.15
C PHE A 89 7.71 11.12 -7.12
N ASP A 90 7.49 12.44 -7.11
CA ASP A 90 8.54 13.44 -7.02
C ASP A 90 8.27 14.33 -5.80
N GLU A 91 9.03 14.05 -4.74
CA GLU A 91 9.00 14.75 -3.45
C GLU A 91 9.32 16.24 -3.55
N THR A 92 9.94 16.69 -4.64
CA THR A 92 10.29 18.11 -4.83
C THR A 92 9.11 18.99 -5.24
N ARG A 93 7.99 18.37 -5.66
CA ARG A 93 6.80 19.09 -6.17
C ARG A 93 5.90 19.70 -5.09
N GLY A 94 6.19 19.47 -3.80
CA GLY A 94 5.56 20.18 -2.69
C GLY A 94 4.15 19.74 -2.30
N PHE A 95 3.64 18.64 -2.86
CA PHE A 95 2.39 17.98 -2.41
C PHE A 95 2.68 16.68 -1.68
N LYS A 96 1.72 16.23 -0.85
CA LYS A 96 1.80 14.93 -0.15
C LYS A 96 1.72 13.78 -1.14
N PHE A 97 2.38 12.67 -0.85
CA PHE A 97 2.36 11.48 -1.68
C PHE A 97 0.94 10.98 -1.96
N ILE A 98 0.09 10.96 -0.92
CA ILE A 98 -1.28 10.45 -1.02
C ILE A 98 -2.21 11.28 -1.90
N ASN A 99 -1.82 12.51 -2.26
CA ASN A 99 -2.58 13.32 -3.20
C ASN A 99 -2.23 12.98 -4.66
N TYR A 100 -1.14 12.25 -4.88
CA TYR A 100 -0.65 11.82 -6.18
C TYR A 100 -1.01 10.37 -6.49
N ALA A 101 -0.92 9.51 -5.48
CA ALA A 101 -1.31 8.10 -5.56
C ALA A 101 -2.82 7.93 -5.72
#